data_AF-A0A929DUB7-F1
#
_entry.id   AF-A0A929DUB7-F1
#
_cell.length_a   1.000
_cell.length_b   1.000
_cell.length_c   1.000
_cell.angle_alpha   90.00
_cell.angle_beta   90.00
_cell.angle_gamma   90.00
#
_symmetry.space_group_name_H-M   'P 1'
#
loop_
_entity.id
_entity.type
_entity.pdbx_description
1 polymer ?
#
loop_
_entity_poly.entity_id
_entity_poly.type
_entity_poly.pdbx_seq_one_letter_code
_entity_poly.pdbx_strand_id
1 'polypeptide(L)'
;LVPEMPWIDARAPGKPAGLRMEGKKLVWDVPETPDEMDRSRFFTVYRYKPGENTRIKSVAYLLQLTGESHITFEKGIPAGVYRVSGLDRLNNESQLSDPLVVE
;
A
#
# COMPACT_ATOMS: atom_id res chain seq x y z
N LEU A 1 7.03 13.42 -5.13
CA LEU A 1 5.83 13.29 -4.27
C LEU A 1 5.53 14.68 -3.73
N VAL A 2 4.28 15.12 -3.83
CA VAL A 2 3.83 16.39 -3.22
C VAL A 2 3.82 16.18 -1.70
N PRO A 3 4.22 17.16 -0.88
CA PRO A 3 4.23 17.03 0.58
C PRO A 3 2.80 16.87 1.15
N GLU A 4 2.70 16.15 2.27
CA GLU A 4 1.49 16.09 3.09
C GLU A 4 1.10 17.51 3.56
N MET A 5 -0.20 17.80 3.62
CA MET A 5 -0.74 19.07 4.13
C MET A 5 -1.50 18.87 5.45
N PRO A 6 -0.80 18.50 6.54
CA PRO A 6 -1.43 18.12 7.81
C PRO A 6 -2.22 19.25 8.49
N TRP A 7 -2.05 20.51 8.02
CA TRP A 7 -2.82 21.65 8.50
C TRP A 7 -4.24 21.75 7.91
N ILE A 8 -4.56 20.95 6.87
CA ILE A 8 -5.90 20.90 6.24
C ILE A 8 -6.67 19.68 6.74
N ASP A 9 -6.04 18.50 6.73
CA ASP A 9 -6.58 17.27 7.30
C ASP A 9 -5.44 16.33 7.65
N ALA A 10 -5.46 15.80 8.86
CA ALA A 10 -4.44 14.89 9.40
C ALA A 10 -4.95 13.45 9.53
N ARG A 11 -6.18 13.16 9.07
CA ARG A 11 -6.74 11.82 9.09
C ARG A 11 -6.20 11.02 7.91
N ALA A 12 -5.40 10.02 8.22
CA ALA A 12 -4.96 9.05 7.24
C ALA A 12 -6.11 8.10 6.89
N PRO A 13 -6.16 7.58 5.64
CA PRO A 13 -7.21 6.66 5.24
C PRO A 13 -7.11 5.34 6.00
N GLY A 14 -8.15 4.51 5.90
CA GLY A 14 -8.13 3.17 6.50
C GLY A 14 -6.96 2.30 6.01
N LYS A 15 -6.46 1.42 6.88
CA LYS A 15 -5.41 0.44 6.55
C LYS A 15 -5.93 -0.57 5.51
N PRO A 16 -5.27 -0.75 4.35
CA PRO A 16 -5.60 -1.84 3.43
C PRO A 16 -5.49 -3.21 4.13
N ALA A 17 -6.43 -4.09 3.84
CA ALA A 17 -6.54 -5.41 4.50
C ALA A 17 -6.54 -6.54 3.45
N GLY A 18 -6.48 -7.79 3.92
CA GLY A 18 -6.67 -8.95 3.04
C GLY A 18 -5.64 -9.12 1.93
N LEU A 19 -4.43 -8.56 2.08
CA LEU A 19 -3.37 -8.66 1.08
C LEU A 19 -3.03 -10.13 0.79
N ARG A 20 -3.22 -10.54 -0.47
CA ARG A 20 -3.09 -11.94 -0.89
C ARG A 20 -2.69 -12.08 -2.36
N MET A 21 -2.21 -13.27 -2.73
CA MET A 21 -1.87 -13.61 -4.10
C MET A 21 -3.09 -14.22 -4.82
N GLU A 22 -3.35 -13.77 -6.05
CA GLU A 22 -4.29 -14.38 -6.98
C GLU A 22 -3.60 -14.62 -8.33
N GLY A 23 -3.10 -15.84 -8.55
CA GLY A 23 -2.35 -16.18 -9.76
C GLY A 23 -1.09 -15.32 -9.91
N LYS A 24 -1.10 -14.36 -10.84
CA LYS A 24 0.00 -13.41 -11.07
C LYS A 24 -0.27 -12.02 -10.47
N LYS A 25 -1.29 -11.87 -9.63
CA LYS A 25 -1.71 -10.61 -9.04
C LYS A 25 -1.51 -10.59 -7.54
N LEU A 26 -1.18 -9.42 -7.01
CA LEU A 26 -1.37 -9.10 -5.60
C LEU A 26 -2.64 -8.27 -5.48
N VAL A 27 -3.57 -8.71 -4.63
CA VAL A 27 -4.88 -8.09 -4.44
C VAL A 27 -5.05 -7.78 -2.96
N TRP A 28 -5.70 -6.67 -2.65
CA TRP A 28 -6.05 -6.28 -1.28
C TRP A 28 -7.43 -5.64 -1.23
N ASP A 29 -8.00 -5.64 -0.03
CA ASP A 29 -9.29 -5.04 0.27
C ASP A 29 -9.10 -3.58 0.69
N VAL A 30 -9.95 -2.72 0.13
CA VAL A 30 -9.98 -1.30 0.47
C VAL A 30 -11.01 -1.11 1.58
N PRO A 31 -10.62 -0.61 2.76
CA PRO A 31 -11.58 -0.38 3.84
C PRO A 31 -12.63 0.64 3.40
N GLU A 32 -13.89 0.31 3.63
CA GLU A 32 -15.00 1.23 3.40
C GLU A 32 -14.97 2.35 4.44
N THR A 33 -15.16 3.58 3.98
CA THR A 33 -15.30 4.76 4.83
C THR A 33 -16.52 5.55 4.39
N PRO A 34 -17.32 6.07 5.33
CA PRO A 34 -18.44 6.96 5.00
C PRO A 34 -17.97 8.33 4.49
N ASP A 35 -16.72 8.72 4.76
CA ASP A 35 -16.13 9.98 4.32
C ASP A 35 -15.32 9.77 3.03
N GLU A 36 -15.69 10.45 1.95
CA GLU A 36 -14.98 10.38 0.67
C GLU A 36 -13.56 10.94 0.77
N MET A 37 -13.31 11.87 1.69
CA MET A 37 -11.99 12.48 1.88
C MET A 37 -11.01 11.50 2.54
N ASP A 38 -11.51 10.62 3.41
CA ASP A 38 -10.73 9.56 4.08
C ASP A 38 -10.58 8.30 3.19
N ARG A 39 -11.08 8.34 1.95
CA ARG A 39 -10.99 7.20 1.03
C ARG A 39 -9.61 7.15 0.37
N SER A 40 -8.98 5.98 0.41
CA SER A 40 -7.74 5.74 -0.35
C SER A 40 -8.01 5.90 -1.85
N ARG A 41 -7.31 6.84 -2.47
CA ARG A 41 -7.33 7.09 -3.92
C ARG A 41 -6.22 6.34 -4.64
N PHE A 42 -5.07 6.23 -4.00
CA PHE A 42 -3.92 5.50 -4.52
C PHE A 42 -3.42 4.51 -3.47
N PHE A 43 -2.64 3.53 -3.92
CA PHE A 43 -2.01 2.53 -3.07
C PHE A 43 -0.52 2.44 -3.40
N THR A 44 0.31 2.48 -2.37
CA THR A 44 1.74 2.23 -2.44
C THR A 44 2.01 0.79 -2.09
N VAL A 45 2.60 0.05 -3.03
CA VAL A 45 3.04 -1.33 -2.81
C VAL A 45 4.52 -1.31 -2.51
N TYR A 46 4.89 -1.88 -1.37
CA TYR A 46 6.27 -2.03 -0.95
C TYR A 46 6.70 -3.49 -1.04
N ARG A 47 7.95 -3.73 -1.44
CA ARG A 47 8.60 -5.05 -1.41
C ARG A 47 9.88 -4.96 -0.60
N TYR A 48 9.93 -5.70 0.50
CA TYR A 48 11.09 -5.82 1.37
C TYR A 48 11.78 -7.16 1.18
N LYS A 49 13.07 -7.21 1.50
CA LYS A 49 13.78 -8.49 1.64
C LYS A 49 13.37 -9.16 2.95
N PRO A 50 13.36 -10.50 3.02
CA PRO A 50 13.16 -11.22 4.28
C PRO A 50 14.15 -10.71 5.34
N GLY A 51 13.64 -10.29 6.50
CA GLY A 51 14.45 -9.79 7.62
C GLY A 51 14.72 -8.28 7.64
N GLU A 52 14.35 -7.52 6.59
CA GLU A 52 14.48 -6.06 6.59
C GLU A 52 13.22 -5.39 7.19
N ASN A 53 13.25 -5.14 8.51
CA ASN A 53 12.14 -4.48 9.24
C ASN A 53 12.46 -3.05 9.73
N THR A 54 13.64 -2.51 9.42
CA THR A 54 14.13 -1.26 10.04
C THR A 54 13.75 0.02 9.28
N ARG A 55 13.33 -0.08 8.01
CA ARG A 55 13.02 1.07 7.14
C ARG A 55 11.66 0.92 6.46
N ILE A 56 10.59 0.93 7.27
CA ILE A 56 9.21 0.93 6.78
C ILE A 56 8.91 2.23 6.01
N LYS A 57 8.10 2.11 4.93
CA LYS A 57 7.65 3.23 4.06
C LYS A 57 8.76 3.99 3.32
N SER A 58 10.00 3.50 3.30
CA SER A 58 11.07 4.13 2.52
C SER A 58 10.83 3.97 1.03
N VAL A 59 11.07 5.02 0.25
CA VAL A 59 11.00 5.03 -1.23
C VAL A 59 11.91 3.97 -1.84
N ALA A 60 12.98 3.57 -1.15
CA ALA A 60 13.88 2.49 -1.58
C ALA A 60 13.18 1.12 -1.73
N TYR A 61 12.05 0.91 -1.05
CA TYR A 61 11.26 -0.32 -1.11
C TYR A 61 9.97 -0.16 -1.89
N LEU A 62 9.70 1.03 -2.44
CA LEU A 62 8.51 1.27 -3.24
C LEU A 62 8.62 0.48 -4.54
N LEU A 63 7.75 -0.51 -4.67
CA LEU A 63 7.65 -1.32 -5.87
C LEU A 63 6.81 -0.60 -6.92
N GLN A 64 5.63 -0.11 -6.52
CA GLN A 64 4.67 0.50 -7.42
C GLN A 64 3.68 1.41 -6.69
N LEU A 65 3.26 2.47 -7.37
CA LEU A 65 2.09 3.27 -7.00
C LEU A 65 0.97 2.96 -8.00
N THR A 66 -0.22 2.61 -7.51
CA THR A 66 -1.38 2.28 -8.35
C THR A 66 -2.65 2.93 -7.85
N GLY A 67 -3.61 3.20 -8.74
CA GLY A 67 -4.98 3.62 -8.38
C GLY A 67 -5.95 2.45 -8.21
N GLU A 68 -5.48 1.22 -8.46
CA GLU A 68 -6.27 0.00 -8.37
C GLU A 68 -5.98 -0.76 -7.08
N SER A 69 -6.93 -1.58 -6.62
CA SER A 69 -6.75 -2.45 -5.44
C SER A 69 -5.96 -3.73 -5.74
N HIS A 70 -5.20 -3.73 -6.84
CA HIS A 70 -4.32 -4.82 -7.22
C HIS A 70 -3.13 -4.35 -8.06
N ILE A 71 -2.10 -5.18 -8.13
CA ILE A 71 -1.04 -5.11 -9.14
C ILE A 71 -0.87 -6.45 -9.83
N THR A 72 -0.46 -6.43 -11.09
CA THR A 72 -0.25 -7.63 -11.91
C THR A 72 1.20 -7.74 -12.33
N PHE A 73 1.77 -8.94 -12.23
CA PHE A 73 3.13 -9.24 -12.65
C PHE A 73 3.14 -10.07 -13.93
N GLU A 74 3.94 -9.71 -14.93
CA GLU A 74 3.99 -10.45 -16.19
C GLU A 74 4.66 -11.83 -16.02
N LYS A 75 5.78 -11.86 -15.30
CA LYS A 75 6.68 -13.02 -15.17
C LYS A 75 6.49 -13.82 -13.87
N GLY A 76 5.47 -13.49 -13.08
CA GLY A 76 5.24 -14.05 -11.74
C GLY A 76 5.64 -13.07 -10.64
N ILE A 77 5.11 -13.29 -9.44
CA ILE A 77 5.34 -12.42 -8.28
C ILE A 77 6.71 -12.75 -7.68
N PRO A 78 7.67 -11.81 -7.66
CA PRO A 78 8.99 -12.08 -7.11
C PRO A 78 8.94 -12.43 -5.61
N ALA A 79 9.84 -13.28 -5.14
CA ALA A 79 9.94 -13.59 -3.71
C ALA A 79 10.24 -12.34 -2.86
N GLY A 80 9.71 -12.27 -1.64
CA GLY A 80 9.91 -11.17 -0.71
C GLY A 80 8.72 -10.93 0.21
N VAL A 81 8.81 -9.86 1.00
CA VAL A 81 7.74 -9.45 1.91
C VAL A 81 7.03 -8.25 1.32
N TYR A 82 5.74 -8.40 1.03
CA TYR A 82 4.89 -7.37 0.45
C TYR A 82 4.05 -6.70 1.52
N ARG A 83 3.93 -5.38 1.42
CA ARG A 83 3.02 -4.57 2.23
C ARG A 83 2.41 -3.47 1.36
N VAL A 84 1.18 -3.11 1.66
CA VAL A 84 0.46 -2.07 0.94
C VAL A 84 0.05 -0.97 1.90
N SER A 85 0.13 0.28 1.46
CA SER A 85 -0.48 1.40 2.16
C SER A 85 -1.43 2.15 1.22
N GLY A 86 -2.42 2.84 1.80
CA GLY A 86 -3.35 3.70 1.09
C GLY A 86 -2.93 5.16 1.19
N LEU A 87 -3.10 5.90 0.10
CA LEU A 87 -2.91 7.35 0.03
C LEU A 87 -4.26 8.00 -0.30
N ASP A 88 -4.64 8.99 0.49
CA ASP A 88 -5.84 9.79 0.24
C ASP A 88 -5.61 10.89 -0.82
N ARG A 89 -6.62 11.75 -1.02
CA ARG A 89 -6.51 12.89 -1.96
C ARG A 89 -5.51 13.96 -1.53
N LEU A 90 -5.18 14.04 -0.25
CA LEU A 90 -4.28 15.02 0.36
C LEU A 90 -2.86 14.47 0.57
N ASN A 91 -2.61 13.26 0.05
CA ASN A 91 -1.38 12.48 0.17
C ASN A 91 -1.07 11.98 1.59
N ASN A 92 -2.04 11.95 2.50
CA ASN A 92 -1.85 11.30 3.79
C ASN A 92 -1.76 9.78 3.58
N GLU A 93 -0.68 9.18 4.08
CA GLU A 93 -0.44 7.74 3.95
C GLU A 93 -0.92 6.96 5.16
N SER A 94 -1.76 5.93 4.94
CA SER A 94 -2.25 5.05 6.00
C SER A 94 -1.19 4.15 6.61
N GLN A 95 -1.58 3.35 7.61
CA GLN A 95 -0.72 2.30 8.11
C GLN A 95 -0.50 1.21 7.05
N LEU A 96 0.65 0.55 7.11
CA LEU A 96 0.94 -0.58 6.24
C LEU A 96 0.04 -1.76 6.56
N SER A 97 -0.42 -2.47 5.53
CA SER A 97 -1.09 -3.75 5.63
C SER A 97 -0.26 -4.78 6.39
N ASP A 98 -0.91 -5.85 6.81
CA ASP A 98 -0.21 -7.00 7.35
C ASP A 98 0.73 -7.58 6.27
N PRO A 99 1.92 -8.07 6.65
CA PRO A 99 2.91 -8.53 5.70
C PRO A 99 2.46 -9.81 4.99
N LEU A 100 2.59 -9.82 3.67
CA LEU A 100 2.44 -11.02 2.85
C LEU A 100 3.83 -11.52 2.44
N VAL A 101 4.19 -12.74 2.87
CA VAL A 101 5.46 -13.37 2.45
C VAL A 101 5.20 -14.19 1.19
N VAL A 102 6.00 -13.93 0.16
CA VAL A 102 6.04 -14.70 -1.09
C VAL A 102 7.38 -15.40 -1.15
N GLU A 103 7.36 -16.72 -1.29
CA GLU A 103 8.54 -17.59 -1.40
C GLU A 103 9.01 -17.76 -2.85
#